data_AF-A0A2L1K2I7-F1
#
_entry.id   AF-A0A2L1K2I7-F1
#
_cell.length_a   1.000
_cell.length_b   1.000
_cell.length_c   1.000
_cell.angle_alpha   90.00
_cell.angle_beta   90.00
_cell.angle_gamma   90.00
#
_symmetry.space_group_name_H-M   'P 1'
#
loop_
_entity.id
_entity.type
_entity.pdbx_description
1 polymer ?
#
loop_
_entity_poly.entity_id
_entity_poly.type
_entity_poly.pdbx_seq_one_letter_code
_entity_poly.pdbx_strand_id
1 'polypeptide(L)'
;SCWAFSAIGNIESQWHMAGNPLTRLSEQLLVSCDTVDAGCNGGLMDNAFQWLVDSNKGKVYTENSYPYVSGSGQTPACSTSEHEVGATITGFVDLPKDEDKMAAWLATNGPIAIAVDANSFLSYVSGVLTNCESDQLNHGVLLV
;
A
#
# COMPACT_ATOMS: atom_id res chain seq x y z
N SER A 1 7.49 -2.45 6.72
CA SER A 1 7.07 -1.92 5.41
C SER A 1 5.63 -2.27 5.03
N CYS A 2 4.73 -2.68 5.96
CA CYS A 2 3.34 -3.03 5.63
C CYS A 2 2.56 -1.89 4.94
N TRP A 3 2.82 -0.65 5.33
CA TRP A 3 2.29 0.56 4.70
C TRP A 3 2.52 0.59 3.19
N ALA A 4 3.73 0.23 2.73
CA ALA A 4 4.08 0.21 1.32
C ALA A 4 3.30 -0.90 0.57
N PHE A 5 3.20 -2.10 1.15
CA PHE A 5 2.41 -3.19 0.58
C PHE A 5 0.91 -2.86 0.50
N SER A 6 0.36 -2.20 1.52
CA SER A 6 -1.04 -1.74 1.53
C SER A 6 -1.29 -0.71 0.43
N ALA A 7 -0.42 0.29 0.30
CA ALA A 7 -0.52 1.31 -0.75
C ALA A 7 -0.36 0.71 -2.15
N ILE A 8 0.68 -0.11 -2.37
CA ILE A 8 0.94 -0.72 -3.68
C ILE A 8 -0.17 -1.68 -4.10
N GLY A 9 -0.64 -2.56 -3.21
CA GLY A 9 -1.74 -3.47 -3.51
C GLY A 9 -3.04 -2.73 -3.87
N ASN A 10 -3.30 -1.58 -3.24
CA ASN A 10 -4.40 -0.71 -3.64
C ASN A 10 -4.18 -0.17 -5.07
N ILE A 11 -3.00 0.34 -5.40
CA ILE A 11 -2.70 0.88 -6.74
C ILE A 11 -2.77 -0.21 -7.81
N GLU A 12 -2.24 -1.39 -7.56
CA GLU A 12 -2.36 -2.55 -8.48
C GLU A 12 -3.83 -2.84 -8.80
N SER A 13 -4.66 -2.85 -7.76
CA SER A 13 -6.10 -3.12 -7.88
C SER A 13 -6.82 -2.01 -8.65
N GLN A 14 -6.57 -0.74 -8.31
CA GLN A 14 -7.17 0.41 -8.98
C GLN A 14 -6.72 0.51 -10.44
N TRP A 15 -5.45 0.22 -10.73
CA TRP A 15 -4.92 0.19 -12.08
C TRP A 15 -5.62 -0.85 -12.96
N HIS A 16 -5.84 -2.05 -12.42
CA HIS A 16 -6.58 -3.09 -13.10
C HIS A 16 -8.06 -2.73 -13.30
N MET A 17 -8.72 -2.19 -12.26
CA MET A 17 -10.11 -1.72 -12.32
C MET A 17 -10.32 -0.60 -13.35
N ALA A 18 -9.28 0.19 -13.64
CA ALA A 18 -9.28 1.19 -14.71
C ALA A 18 -9.18 0.60 -16.14
N GLY A 19 -9.15 -0.74 -16.27
CA GLY A 19 -9.12 -1.44 -17.56
C GLY A 19 -7.73 -1.82 -18.06
N ASN A 20 -6.69 -1.66 -17.24
CA ASN A 20 -5.34 -2.07 -17.58
C ASN A 20 -5.08 -3.54 -17.20
N PRO A 21 -4.02 -4.17 -17.74
CA PRO A 21 -3.56 -5.47 -17.26
C PRO A 21 -3.23 -5.43 -15.76
N LEU A 22 -3.47 -6.55 -15.07
CA LEU A 22 -3.01 -6.73 -13.70
C LEU A 22 -1.47 -6.82 -13.71
N THR A 23 -0.82 -5.81 -13.14
CA THR A 23 0.64 -5.64 -13.14
C THR A 23 1.14 -5.62 -11.71
N ARG A 24 2.20 -6.38 -11.43
CA ARG A 24 2.87 -6.34 -10.13
C ARG A 24 3.73 -5.07 -10.03
N LEU A 25 3.54 -4.31 -8.95
CA LEU A 25 4.16 -3.01 -8.73
C LEU A 25 5.12 -3.07 -7.54
N SER A 26 6.06 -2.12 -7.50
CA SER A 26 7.20 -2.14 -6.58
C SER A 26 6.88 -1.51 -5.23
N GLU A 27 6.91 -2.29 -4.15
CA GLU A 27 6.96 -1.73 -2.80
C GLU A 27 8.34 -1.12 -2.49
N GLN A 28 9.39 -1.62 -3.13
CA GLN A 28 10.75 -1.12 -2.90
C GLN A 28 10.90 0.34 -3.31
N LEU A 29 10.17 0.78 -4.34
CA LEU A 29 10.06 2.20 -4.70
C LEU A 29 9.72 3.05 -3.46
N LEU A 30 8.65 2.69 -2.76
CA LEU A 30 8.23 3.43 -1.56
C LEU A 30 9.24 3.25 -0.43
N VAL A 31 9.64 2.00 -0.14
CA VAL A 31 10.52 1.71 1.01
C VAL A 31 11.87 2.41 0.91
N SER A 32 12.44 2.56 -0.29
CA SER A 32 13.76 3.16 -0.49
C SER A 32 13.74 4.63 -0.89
N CYS A 33 12.70 5.10 -1.58
CA CYS A 33 12.69 6.43 -2.20
C CYS A 33 11.71 7.40 -1.56
N ASP A 34 10.66 6.93 -0.88
CA ASP A 34 9.79 7.82 -0.12
C ASP A 34 10.59 8.45 1.03
N THR A 35 10.74 9.77 0.96
CA THR A 35 11.48 10.57 1.94
C THR A 35 10.62 11.09 3.08
N VAL A 36 9.29 10.88 3.01
CA VAL A 36 8.33 11.25 4.05
C VAL A 36 8.19 10.12 5.07
N ASP A 37 8.10 8.89 4.59
CA ASP A 37 8.00 7.69 5.43
C ASP A 37 9.37 7.12 5.84
N ALA A 38 9.37 6.16 6.76
CA ALA A 38 10.56 5.67 7.45
C ALA A 38 11.04 4.30 6.97
N GLY A 39 10.76 3.94 5.71
CA GLY A 39 11.18 2.68 5.09
C GLY A 39 10.75 1.45 5.89
N CYS A 40 11.73 0.68 6.38
CA CYS A 40 11.48 -0.49 7.22
C CYS A 40 10.87 -0.16 8.59
N ASN A 41 11.02 1.07 9.09
CA ASN A 41 10.58 1.47 10.44
C ASN A 41 9.13 1.95 10.51
N GLY A 42 8.41 1.97 9.39
CA GLY A 42 7.01 2.38 9.34
C GLY A 42 6.74 3.47 8.32
N GLY A 43 5.47 3.81 8.18
CA GLY A 43 4.96 4.77 7.20
C GLY A 43 3.44 4.75 7.17
N LEU A 44 2.86 5.63 6.36
CA LEU A 44 1.41 5.76 6.21
C LEU A 44 1.04 5.68 4.73
N MET A 45 -0.05 4.98 4.39
CA MET A 45 -0.48 4.86 3.00
C MET A 45 -0.78 6.23 2.38
N ASP A 46 -1.37 7.16 3.14
CA ASP A 46 -1.64 8.53 2.68
C ASP A 46 -0.36 9.29 2.33
N ASN A 47 0.70 9.16 3.14
CA ASN A 47 2.01 9.74 2.85
C ASN A 47 2.58 9.16 1.56
N ALA A 48 2.51 7.84 1.39
CA ALA A 48 2.98 7.15 0.20
C ALA A 48 2.24 7.62 -1.06
N PHE A 49 0.91 7.71 -1.02
CA PHE A 49 0.11 8.21 -2.14
C PHE A 49 0.46 9.66 -2.47
N GLN A 50 0.56 10.52 -1.46
CA GLN A 50 0.92 11.93 -1.63
C GLN A 50 2.33 12.07 -2.22
N TRP A 51 3.32 11.34 -1.69
CA TRP A 51 4.70 11.35 -2.18
C TRP A 51 4.78 10.89 -3.64
N LEU A 52 4.06 9.83 -4.00
CA LEU A 52 4.00 9.36 -5.38
C LEU A 52 3.49 10.46 -6.31
N VAL A 53 2.39 11.13 -5.97
CA VAL A 53 1.79 12.20 -6.79
C VAL A 53 2.73 13.41 -6.88
N ASP A 54 3.20 13.92 -5.75
CA ASP A 54 3.94 15.19 -5.69
C ASP A 54 5.40 15.05 -6.12
N SER A 55 6.06 13.99 -5.67
CA SER A 55 7.52 13.83 -5.79
C SER A 55 7.90 12.83 -6.89
N ASN A 56 7.09 11.80 -7.13
CA ASN A 56 7.33 10.81 -8.19
C ASN A 56 6.45 10.99 -9.43
N LYS A 57 5.74 12.13 -9.56
CA LYS A 57 4.89 12.48 -10.71
C LYS A 57 3.79 11.44 -11.00
N GLY A 58 3.26 10.83 -9.93
CA GLY A 58 2.27 9.77 -9.97
C GLY A 58 2.79 8.40 -10.42
N LYS A 59 4.06 8.27 -10.81
CA LYS A 59 4.58 7.04 -11.42
C LYS A 59 4.82 5.98 -10.36
N VAL A 60 4.43 4.74 -10.67
CA VAL A 60 4.74 3.58 -9.86
C VAL A 60 5.47 2.56 -10.71
N TYR A 61 6.60 2.07 -10.23
CA TYR A 61 7.44 1.15 -10.98
C TYR A 61 6.93 -0.29 -10.90
N THR A 62 7.24 -1.10 -11.91
CA THR A 62 6.96 -2.54 -11.88
C THR A 62 7.86 -3.23 -10.86
N GLU A 63 7.34 -4.26 -10.19
CA GLU A 63 8.13 -5.11 -9.27
C GLU A 63 9.32 -5.75 -10.00
N ASN A 64 9.15 -6.12 -11.28
CA ASN A 64 10.22 -6.71 -12.07
C ASN A 64 11.40 -5.75 -12.30
N SER A 65 11.14 -4.46 -12.47
CA SER A 65 12.18 -3.47 -12.73
C SER A 65 12.78 -2.88 -11.44
N TYR A 66 12.04 -2.93 -10.32
CA TYR A 66 12.51 -2.51 -9.00
C TYR A 66 12.04 -3.51 -7.92
N PRO A 67 12.71 -4.66 -7.77
CA PRO A 67 12.25 -5.75 -6.92
C PRO A 67 12.39 -5.45 -5.42
N TYR A 68 11.54 -6.10 -4.62
CA TYR A 68 11.62 -6.04 -3.16
C TYR A 68 12.86 -6.75 -2.61
N VAL A 69 13.72 -5.98 -1.95
CA VAL A 69 15.00 -6.43 -1.37
C VAL A 69 15.11 -6.13 0.13
N SER A 70 14.11 -5.49 0.72
CA SER A 70 14.06 -5.14 2.15
C SER A 70 13.58 -6.27 3.08
N GLY A 71 13.48 -7.51 2.59
CA GLY A 71 13.04 -8.67 3.38
C GLY A 71 13.92 -8.99 4.61
N SER A 72 15.18 -8.56 4.60
CA SER A 72 16.11 -8.69 5.74
C SER A 72 16.01 -7.55 6.77
N GLY A 73 15.08 -6.61 6.58
CA GLY A 73 14.94 -5.41 7.39
C GLY A 73 15.86 -4.26 6.99
N GLN A 74 16.71 -4.43 5.96
CA GLN A 74 17.55 -3.36 5.44
C GLN A 74 16.79 -2.49 4.43
N THR A 75 16.99 -1.17 4.50
CA THR A 75 16.48 -0.21 3.53
C THR A 75 17.65 0.25 2.65
N PRO A 76 17.86 -0.34 1.47
CA PRO A 76 18.89 0.15 0.56
C PRO A 76 18.53 1.55 0.07
N ALA A 77 19.54 2.31 -0.34
CA ALA A 77 19.34 3.64 -0.91
C ALA A 77 18.43 3.59 -2.14
N CYS A 78 17.66 4.67 -2.36
CA CYS A 78 16.89 4.84 -3.57
C CYS A 78 17.79 4.73 -4.82
N SER A 79 17.40 3.85 -5.74
CA SER A 79 18.07 3.70 -7.03
C SER A 79 17.71 4.88 -7.93
N THR A 80 18.73 5.51 -8.53
CA THR A 80 18.57 6.55 -9.56
C THR A 80 18.55 5.98 -10.97
N SER A 81 18.60 4.65 -11.12
CA SER A 81 18.53 3.98 -12.40
C SER A 81 17.15 4.15 -13.03
N GLU A 82 17.06 3.99 -14.36
CA GLU A 82 15.75 3.94 -15.00
C GLU A 82 15.01 2.65 -14.62
N HIS A 83 13.75 2.81 -14.20
CA HIS A 83 12.83 1.72 -13.87
C HIS A 83 11.59 1.82 -14.78
N GLU A 84 10.98 0.67 -15.06
CA GLU A 84 9.79 0.59 -15.91
C GLU A 84 8.57 1.07 -15.12
N VAL A 85 7.81 2.00 -15.69
CA VAL A 85 6.55 2.49 -15.09
C VAL A 85 5.44 1.47 -15.35
N GLY A 86 4.90 0.89 -14.28
CA GLY A 86 3.81 -0.09 -14.34
C GLY A 86 2.42 0.50 -14.17
N ALA A 87 2.32 1.62 -13.45
CA ALA A 87 1.06 2.35 -13.24
C ALA A 87 1.31 3.85 -13.05
N THR A 88 0.26 4.66 -13.18
CA THR A 88 0.30 6.08 -12.83
C THR A 88 -0.97 6.48 -12.09
N ILE A 89 -0.81 7.11 -10.93
CA ILE A 89 -1.90 7.67 -10.14
C ILE A 89 -1.92 9.19 -10.25
N THR A 90 -3.09 9.79 -10.06
CA THR A 90 -3.28 11.25 -10.11
C THR A 90 -3.64 11.87 -8.76
N GLY A 91 -3.93 11.03 -7.76
CA GLY A 91 -4.40 11.42 -6.45
C GLY A 91 -4.85 10.22 -5.64
N PHE A 92 -5.40 10.49 -4.47
CA PHE A 92 -6.03 9.54 -3.57
C PHE A 92 -7.23 10.20 -2.88
N VAL A 93 -8.07 9.39 -2.23
CA VAL A 93 -9.23 9.85 -1.49
C VAL A 93 -9.31 9.15 -0.14
N ASP A 94 -9.60 9.91 0.90
CA ASP A 94 -9.89 9.35 2.22
C ASP A 94 -11.37 9.01 2.33
N LEU A 95 -11.66 7.82 2.86
CA LEU A 95 -13.02 7.40 3.13
C LEU A 95 -13.46 7.80 4.54
N PRO A 96 -14.76 8.05 4.75
CA PRO A 96 -15.29 8.25 6.09
C PRO A 96 -15.02 7.04 6.99
N LYS A 97 -14.86 7.29 8.29
CA LYS A 97 -14.75 6.24 9.33
C LYS A 97 -16.11 5.58 9.59
N ASP A 98 -16.61 4.86 8.59
CA ASP A 98 -17.95 4.28 8.52
C ASP A 98 -17.90 3.02 7.63
N GLU A 99 -18.08 1.85 8.24
CA GLU A 99 -17.92 0.56 7.57
C GLU A 99 -18.92 0.34 6.44
N ASP A 100 -20.16 0.81 6.57
CA ASP A 100 -21.18 0.70 5.52
C ASP A 100 -20.77 1.52 4.29
N LYS A 101 -20.20 2.72 4.51
CA LYS A 101 -19.68 3.55 3.42
C LYS A 101 -18.41 2.96 2.79
N MET A 102 -17.51 2.39 3.60
CA MET A 102 -16.33 1.69 3.08
C MET A 102 -16.73 0.50 2.22
N ALA A 103 -17.68 -0.32 2.67
CA ALA A 103 -18.20 -1.47 1.93
C ALA A 103 -18.89 -1.05 0.62
N ALA A 104 -19.70 0.01 0.65
CA ALA A 104 -20.35 0.54 -0.55
C ALA A 104 -19.33 1.07 -1.58
N TRP A 105 -18.26 1.73 -1.11
CA TRP A 105 -17.17 2.17 -1.97
C TRP A 105 -16.43 0.97 -2.58
N LEU A 106 -16.04 0.00 -1.74
CA LEU A 106 -15.31 -1.22 -2.12
C LEU A 106 -16.05 -1.96 -3.25
N ALA A 107 -17.36 -2.17 -3.08
CA ALA A 107 -18.20 -2.89 -4.03
C ALA A 107 -18.26 -2.23 -5.42
N THR A 108 -18.04 -0.92 -5.49
CA THR A 108 -18.18 -0.15 -6.73
C THR A 108 -16.83 0.14 -7.39
N ASN A 109 -15.81 0.43 -6.58
CA ASN A 109 -14.55 0.99 -7.07
C ASN A 109 -13.33 0.11 -6.73
N GLY A 110 -13.51 -0.98 -5.97
CA GLY A 110 -12.47 -1.99 -5.74
C GLY A 110 -11.75 -1.89 -4.38
N PRO A 111 -10.65 -2.63 -4.20
CA PRO A 111 -9.90 -2.75 -2.94
C PRO A 111 -9.46 -1.43 -2.29
N ILE A 112 -9.46 -1.38 -0.96
CA ILE A 112 -9.17 -0.19 -0.14
C ILE A 112 -7.96 -0.44 0.76
N ALA A 113 -6.97 0.45 0.75
CA ALA A 113 -5.89 0.44 1.74
C ALA A 113 -6.44 0.85 3.11
N ILE A 114 -6.26 0.01 4.13
CA ILE A 114 -6.75 0.28 5.49
C ILE A 114 -5.65 0.06 6.53
N ALA A 115 -5.77 0.73 7.68
CA ALA A 115 -4.96 0.48 8.86
C ALA A 115 -5.78 -0.29 9.89
N VAL A 116 -5.13 -1.23 10.59
CA VAL A 116 -5.73 -2.06 11.64
C VAL A 116 -4.80 -2.15 12.86
N ASP A 117 -5.35 -2.56 13.99
CA ASP A 117 -4.59 -3.15 15.08
C ASP A 117 -4.42 -4.66 14.81
N ALA A 118 -3.19 -5.08 14.53
CA ALA A 118 -2.86 -6.46 14.15
C ALA A 118 -2.32 -7.30 15.32
N ASN A 119 -2.42 -6.84 16.58
CA ASN A 119 -1.90 -7.62 17.72
C ASN A 119 -2.55 -9.01 17.81
N SER A 120 -3.85 -9.09 17.55
CA SER A 120 -4.59 -10.36 17.53
C SER A 120 -4.31 -11.23 16.30
N PHE A 121 -3.60 -10.72 15.28
CA PHE A 121 -3.35 -11.49 14.04
C PHE A 121 -2.25 -12.54 14.24
N LEU A 122 -1.35 -12.36 15.21
CA LEU A 122 -0.25 -13.30 15.48
C LEU A 122 -0.74 -14.70 15.85
N SER A 123 -1.91 -14.81 16.48
CA SER A 123 -2.52 -16.08 16.88
C SER A 123 -3.65 -16.54 15.95
N TYR A 124 -3.98 -15.76 14.92
CA TYR A 124 -5.02 -16.10 13.96
C TYR A 124 -4.56 -17.28 13.08
N VAL A 125 -5.46 -18.25 12.90
CA VAL A 125 -5.21 -19.44 12.07
C VAL A 125 -6.25 -19.56 10.96
N SER A 126 -7.54 -19.44 11.29
CA SER A 126 -8.66 -19.52 10.34
C SER A 126 -9.97 -19.03 10.98
N GLY A 127 -10.99 -18.77 10.14
CA GLY A 127 -12.34 -18.40 10.58
C GLY A 127 -12.59 -16.90 10.53
N VAL A 128 -13.61 -16.43 11.28
CA VAL A 128 -13.91 -15.00 11.41
C VAL A 128 -13.46 -14.56 12.80
N LEU A 129 -12.52 -13.62 12.86
CA LEU A 129 -12.05 -13.05 14.11
C LEU A 129 -13.15 -12.14 14.70
N THR A 130 -13.57 -12.41 15.93
CA THR A 130 -14.69 -11.69 16.59
C THR A 130 -14.27 -10.84 17.79
N ASN A 131 -13.12 -11.15 18.39
CA ASN A 131 -12.55 -10.42 19.53
C ASN A 131 -11.15 -9.92 19.14
N CYS A 132 -11.09 -9.07 18.11
CA CYS A 132 -9.85 -8.40 17.73
C CYS A 132 -9.55 -7.29 18.73
N GLU A 133 -8.29 -7.19 19.16
CA GLU A 133 -7.78 -5.99 19.83
C GLU A 133 -7.97 -4.79 18.90
N SER A 134 -8.35 -3.65 19.47
CA SER A 134 -8.76 -2.46 18.71
C SER A 134 -8.30 -1.18 19.42
N ASP A 135 -7.08 -1.18 19.94
CA ASP A 135 -6.55 -0.10 20.77
C ASP A 135 -5.69 0.87 19.96
N GLN A 136 -4.74 0.36 19.18
CA GLN A 136 -3.80 1.19 18.42
C GLN A 136 -3.52 0.62 17.02
N LEU A 137 -3.74 1.46 16.01
CA LEU A 137 -3.34 1.15 14.64
C LEU A 137 -1.82 0.92 14.56
N ASN A 138 -1.42 -0.25 14.09
CA ASN A 138 -0.02 -0.67 14.01
C ASN A 138 0.33 -1.40 12.69
N HIS A 139 -0.65 -1.65 11.82
CA HIS A 139 -0.43 -2.38 10.58
C HIS A 139 -1.30 -1.86 9.43
N GLY A 140 -0.71 -1.73 8.24
CA GLY A 140 -1.45 -1.46 6.99
C GLY A 140 -1.75 -2.76 6.26
N VAL A 141 -3.00 -2.93 5.82
CA VAL A 141 -3.48 -4.09 5.03
C VAL A 141 -4.36 -3.62 3.88
N LEU A 142 -4.83 -4.55 3.05
CA LEU A 142 -5.73 -4.26 1.93
C LEU A 142 -7.06 -4.99 2.17
N LEU A 143 -8.16 -4.24 2.16
CA LEU A 143 -9.51 -4.79 2.11
C LEU A 143 -9.85 -5.14 0.67
N VAL A 144 -10.25 -6.39 0.41
CA VAL A 144 -10.48 -6.95 -0.93
C VAL A 144 -11.90 -7.45 -1.14
#